data_AF-A0A1I4H487-F1
#
_entry.id   AF-A0A1I4H487-F1
#
_cell.length_a   1.000
_cell.length_b   1.000
_cell.length_c   1.000
_cell.angle_alpha   90.00
_cell.angle_beta   90.00
_cell.angle_gamma   90.00
#
_symmetry.space_group_name_H-M   'P 1'
#
loop_
_entity.id
_entity.type
_entity.pdbx_description
1 polymer ?
#
loop_
_entity_poly.entity_id
_entity_poly.type
_entity_poly.pdbx_seq_one_letter_code
_entity_poly.pdbx_strand_id
1 'polypeptide(L)'
;MDLTTTTASWAPRMLSVLRIVSALIFMAHGTQKILGFPASTMNPAMFSLPWIAGVLELVGGALLLIGLFSRPVAFVLSGEMAFAYFLGHAPKSLYPALNGGDAAILYCFVFLYIAFAGPGPWSVDALRARGRY
;
A
#
# COMPACT_ATOMS: atom_id res chain seq x y z
N MET A 1 -19.60 1.05 -28.35
CA MET A 1 -18.29 1.45 -27.79
C MET A 1 -17.45 0.19 -27.71
N ASP A 2 -16.30 0.14 -28.38
CA ASP A 2 -15.41 -1.04 -28.36
C ASP A 2 -14.68 -1.14 -27.00
N LEU A 3 -14.37 -2.37 -26.55
CA LEU A 3 -13.74 -2.65 -25.26
C LEU A 3 -12.44 -1.86 -25.07
N THR A 4 -11.68 -1.65 -26.14
CA THR A 4 -10.43 -0.87 -26.15
C THR A 4 -10.65 0.59 -25.73
N THR A 5 -11.70 1.23 -26.24
CA THR A 5 -12.04 2.62 -25.90
C THR A 5 -12.57 2.75 -24.47
N THR A 6 -13.33 1.77 -24.00
CA THR A 6 -13.83 1.73 -22.63
C THR A 6 -12.69 1.54 -21.63
N THR A 7 -11.80 0.57 -21.84
CA THR A 7 -10.68 0.30 -20.92
C THR A 7 -9.69 1.47 -20.85
N ALA A 8 -9.38 2.11 -21.99
CA ALA A 8 -8.50 3.28 -22.02
C ALA A 8 -9.06 4.46 -21.20
N SER A 9 -10.36 4.73 -21.31
CA SER A 9 -11.00 5.83 -20.55
C SER A 9 -11.13 5.54 -19.05
N TRP A 10 -11.23 4.26 -18.66
CA TRP A 10 -11.38 3.84 -17.28
C TRP A 10 -10.07 3.54 -16.56
N ALA A 11 -8.97 3.27 -17.28
CA ALA A 11 -7.69 2.91 -16.68
C ALA A 11 -7.22 3.87 -15.56
N PRO A 12 -7.30 5.21 -15.70
CA PRO A 12 -6.92 6.11 -14.60
C PRO A 12 -7.85 5.97 -13.37
N ARG A 13 -9.15 5.78 -13.58
CA ARG A 13 -10.10 5.56 -12.48
C ARG A 13 -9.81 4.23 -11.77
N MET A 14 -9.50 3.19 -12.53
CA MET A 14 -9.12 1.90 -11.98
C MET A 14 -7.80 1.93 -11.23
N LEU A 15 -6.82 2.76 -11.64
CA LEU A 15 -5.64 3.04 -10.83
C LEU A 15 -6.01 3.63 -9.45
N SER A 16 -7.02 4.50 -9.40
CA SER A 16 -7.50 5.07 -8.13
C SER A 16 -8.15 4.00 -7.25
N VAL A 17 -8.94 3.10 -7.84
CA VAL A 17 -9.54 1.96 -7.13
C VAL A 17 -8.46 1.03 -6.58
N LEU A 18 -7.47 0.68 -7.40
CA LEU A 18 -6.34 -0.15 -6.98
C LEU A 18 -5.61 0.49 -5.79
N ARG A 19 -5.31 1.79 -5.86
CA ARG A 19 -4.69 2.55 -4.77
C ARG A 19 -5.54 2.50 -3.50
N ILE A 20 -6.84 2.79 -3.58
CA ILE A 20 -7.76 2.82 -2.43
C ILE A 20 -7.86 1.45 -1.77
N VAL A 21 -8.13 0.39 -2.54
CA VAL A 21 -8.32 -0.96 -2.00
C VAL A 21 -7.02 -1.48 -1.40
N SER A 22 -5.89 -1.31 -2.10
CA SER A 22 -4.59 -1.75 -1.58
C SER A 22 -4.22 -1.01 -0.30
N ALA A 23 -4.46 0.30 -0.25
CA ALA A 23 -4.21 1.11 0.94
C ALA A 23 -5.13 0.72 2.11
N LEU A 24 -6.41 0.42 1.88
CA LEU A 24 -7.33 -0.04 2.94
C LEU A 24 -6.88 -1.35 3.57
N ILE A 25 -6.56 -2.36 2.76
CA ILE A 25 -6.16 -3.67 3.26
C ILE A 25 -4.79 -3.57 3.94
N PHE A 26 -3.87 -2.79 3.39
CA PHE A 26 -2.57 -2.54 4.00
C PHE A 26 -2.69 -1.81 5.35
N MET A 27 -3.53 -0.77 5.41
CA MET A 27 -3.81 -0.03 6.64
C MET A 27 -4.44 -0.90 7.71
N ALA A 28 -5.22 -1.93 7.34
CA ALA A 28 -5.77 -2.88 8.30
C ALA A 28 -4.67 -3.63 9.08
N HIS A 29 -3.51 -3.93 8.47
CA HIS A 29 -2.37 -4.50 9.21
C HIS A 29 -1.81 -3.50 10.24
N GLY A 30 -1.74 -2.22 9.88
CA GLY A 30 -1.34 -1.15 10.78
C GLY A 30 -2.31 -0.96 11.95
N THR A 31 -3.62 -0.99 11.69
CA THR A 31 -4.62 -0.89 12.76
C THR A 31 -4.54 -2.09 13.71
N GLN A 32 -4.25 -3.30 13.21
CA GLN A 32 -4.03 -4.47 14.06
C GLN A 32 -2.81 -4.27 14.98
N LYS A 33 -1.68 -3.82 14.44
CA LYS A 33 -0.41 -3.67 15.17
C LYS A 33 -0.40 -2.51 16.15
N ILE A 34 -1.08 -1.41 15.82
CA ILE A 34 -0.98 -0.14 16.56
C ILE A 34 -2.23 0.17 17.38
N LEU A 35 -3.42 -0.13 16.85
CA LEU A 35 -4.70 0.17 17.50
C LEU A 35 -5.36 -1.06 18.13
N GLY A 36 -4.83 -2.25 17.88
CA GLY A 36 -5.40 -3.52 18.36
C GLY A 36 -6.72 -3.90 17.67
N PHE A 37 -7.03 -3.34 16.50
CA PHE A 37 -8.27 -3.61 15.77
C PHE A 37 -8.03 -3.91 14.27
N PRO A 38 -8.65 -4.95 13.69
CA PRO A 38 -9.37 -6.03 14.37
C PRO A 38 -8.46 -6.78 15.36
N ALA A 39 -9.04 -7.41 16.37
CA ALA A 39 -8.26 -8.09 17.40
C ALA A 39 -7.33 -9.14 16.77
N SER A 40 -6.07 -9.15 17.18
CA SER A 40 -5.07 -10.10 16.72
C SER A 40 -4.06 -10.39 17.83
N THR A 41 -3.26 -11.44 17.67
CA THR A 41 -2.11 -11.71 18.54
C THR A 41 -0.90 -10.82 18.24
N MET A 42 -1.00 -9.95 17.22
CA MET A 42 0.09 -9.12 16.72
C MET A 42 0.23 -7.83 17.56
N ASN A 43 0.87 -7.94 18.72
CA ASN A 43 1.11 -6.83 19.65
C ASN A 43 2.60 -6.54 19.78
N PRO A 44 3.22 -5.87 18.77
CA PRO A 44 4.65 -5.64 18.77
C PRO A 44 5.06 -4.66 19.89
N ALA A 45 6.21 -4.92 20.51
CA ALA A 45 6.77 -4.00 21.50
C ALA A 45 7.01 -2.62 20.87
N MET A 46 6.73 -1.55 21.62
CA MET A 46 6.93 -0.19 21.13
C MET A 46 8.37 0.02 20.64
N PHE A 47 8.53 0.75 19.52
CA PHE A 47 9.82 0.98 18.85
C PHE A 47 10.56 -0.26 18.29
N SER A 48 9.96 -1.45 18.37
CA SER A 48 10.47 -2.61 17.63
C SER A 48 10.28 -2.42 16.12
N LEU A 49 11.04 -3.19 15.32
CA LEU A 49 10.91 -3.14 13.87
C LEU A 49 9.47 -3.42 13.37
N PRO A 50 8.74 -4.44 13.88
CA PRO A 50 7.34 -4.64 13.50
C PRO A 50 6.39 -3.53 13.98
N TRP A 51 6.73 -2.84 15.07
CA TRP A 51 5.95 -1.67 15.52
C TRP A 51 6.15 -0.48 14.57
N ILE A 52 7.38 -0.21 14.14
CA ILE A 52 7.68 0.83 13.14
C ILE A 52 6.95 0.51 11.83
N ALA A 53 6.97 -0.74 11.39
CA ALA A 53 6.18 -1.20 10.24
C ALA A 53 4.67 -0.94 10.45
N GLY A 54 4.12 -1.29 11.62
CA GLY A 54 2.72 -0.99 11.94
C GLY A 54 2.37 0.50 11.86
N VAL A 55 3.27 1.39 12.26
CA VAL A 55 3.07 2.85 12.13
C VAL A 55 3.08 3.28 10.66
N LEU A 56 4.00 2.76 9.84
CA LEU A 56 4.06 3.03 8.41
C LEU A 56 2.81 2.50 7.69
N GLU A 57 2.38 1.29 8.00
CA GLU A 57 1.15 0.69 7.51
C GLU A 57 -0.07 1.55 7.82
N LEU A 58 -0.19 2.03 9.07
CA LEU A 58 -1.32 2.83 9.50
C LEU A 58 -1.31 4.23 8.85
N VAL A 59 -0.22 4.99 9.04
CA VAL A 59 -0.15 6.39 8.62
C VAL A 59 0.06 6.48 7.11
N GLY A 60 0.98 5.70 6.57
CA GLY A 60 1.22 5.63 5.14
C GLY A 60 0.03 5.06 4.39
N GLY A 61 -0.63 4.03 4.94
CA GLY A 61 -1.90 3.52 4.41
C GLY A 61 -2.98 4.60 4.36
N ALA A 62 -3.16 5.39 5.42
CA ALA A 62 -4.14 6.48 5.43
C ALA A 62 -3.82 7.59 4.41
N LEU A 63 -2.55 8.00 4.29
CA LEU A 63 -2.10 8.97 3.29
C LEU A 63 -2.34 8.45 1.87
N LEU A 64 -1.96 7.19 1.63
CA LEU A 64 -2.13 6.54 0.35
C LEU A 64 -3.59 6.23 0.04
N LEU A 65 -4.47 6.11 1.03
CA LEU A 65 -5.91 5.91 0.88
C LEU A 65 -6.60 7.16 0.32
N ILE A 66 -6.29 8.34 0.88
CA ILE A 66 -6.84 9.61 0.38
C ILE A 66 -6.09 10.12 -0.86
N GLY A 67 -4.88 9.62 -1.08
CA GLY A 67 -4.07 9.94 -2.26
C GLY A 67 -3.35 11.26 -2.08
N LEU A 68 -2.76 11.43 -0.91
CA LEU A 68 -1.96 12.58 -0.52
C LEU A 68 -0.49 12.17 -0.46
N PHE A 69 0.37 12.90 -1.18
CA PHE A 69 1.78 12.57 -1.34
C PHE A 69 2.00 11.14 -1.88
N SER A 70 1.14 10.71 -2.80
CA SER A 70 1.00 9.30 -3.16
C SER A 70 2.29 8.70 -3.71
N ARG A 71 3.07 9.45 -4.48
CA ARG A 71 4.33 8.96 -5.08
C ARG A 71 5.39 8.65 -4.02
N PRO A 72 5.83 9.60 -3.18
CA PRO A 72 6.83 9.31 -2.15
C PRO A 72 6.31 8.32 -1.09
N VAL A 73 5.03 8.41 -0.68
CA VAL A 73 4.46 7.47 0.29
C VAL A 73 4.49 6.04 -0.26
N ALA A 74 3.99 5.82 -1.48
CA ALA A 74 3.99 4.48 -2.09
C ALA A 74 5.42 3.93 -2.29
N PHE A 75 6.40 4.78 -2.60
CA PHE A 75 7.79 4.33 -2.70
C PHE A 75 8.34 3.83 -1.36
N VAL A 76 8.06 4.54 -0.26
CA VAL A 76 8.48 4.13 1.09
C VAL A 76 7.79 2.82 1.50
N LEU A 77 6.47 2.71 1.31
CA LEU A 77 5.71 1.50 1.65
C LEU A 77 6.10 0.30 0.78
N SER A 78 6.48 0.54 -0.48
CA SER A 78 7.07 -0.50 -1.34
C SER A 78 8.37 -1.04 -0.73
N GLY A 79 9.26 -0.14 -0.28
CA GLY A 79 10.48 -0.51 0.42
C GLY A 79 10.21 -1.28 1.71
N GLU A 80 9.29 -0.80 2.56
CA GLU A 80 8.87 -1.51 3.77
C GLU A 80 8.49 -2.96 3.47
N MET A 81 7.72 -3.18 2.42
CA MET A 81 7.26 -4.52 2.04
C MET A 81 8.36 -5.40 1.47
N ALA A 82 9.35 -4.82 0.78
CA ALA A 82 10.57 -5.53 0.42
C ALA A 82 11.33 -6.00 1.67
N PHE A 83 11.52 -5.14 2.67
CA PHE A 83 12.15 -5.53 3.95
C PHE A 83 11.32 -6.61 4.65
N ALA A 84 10.00 -6.46 4.74
CA ALA A 84 9.14 -7.48 5.35
C ALA A 84 9.30 -8.85 4.67
N TYR A 85 9.38 -8.90 3.34
CA TYR A 85 9.61 -10.15 2.63
C TYR A 85 10.99 -10.75 2.95
N PHE A 86 12.07 -10.00 2.74
CA PHE A 86 13.42 -10.53 2.86
C PHE A 86 13.82 -10.86 4.31
N LEU A 87 13.31 -10.12 5.29
CA LEU A 87 13.62 -10.35 6.70
C LEU A 87 12.63 -11.31 7.36
N GLY A 88 11.34 -11.21 7.02
CA GLY A 88 10.26 -11.90 7.73
C GLY A 88 9.72 -13.17 7.06
N HIS A 89 9.90 -13.31 5.74
CA HIS A 89 9.26 -14.39 4.96
C HIS A 89 10.29 -15.27 4.23
N ALA A 90 11.20 -14.69 3.45
CA ALA A 90 12.18 -15.43 2.66
C ALA A 90 13.02 -16.44 3.45
N PRO A 91 13.45 -16.19 4.71
CA PRO A 91 14.21 -17.16 5.49
C PRO A 91 13.44 -18.44 5.85
N LYS A 92 12.09 -18.41 5.82
CA LYS A 92 11.24 -19.56 6.15
C LYS A 92 11.12 -20.54 4.99
N SER A 93 11.09 -20.02 3.76
CA SER A 93 11.06 -20.77 2.50
C SER A 93 11.24 -19.79 1.33
N LEU A 94 11.80 -20.24 0.21
CA LEU A 94 11.84 -19.44 -1.01
C LEU A 94 10.50 -19.40 -1.75
N TYR A 95 9.55 -20.27 -1.39
CA TYR A 95 8.22 -20.34 -2.00
C TYR A 95 7.23 -19.49 -1.19
N PRO A 96 6.70 -18.38 -1.73
CA PRO A 96 5.79 -17.49 -1.01
C PRO A 96 4.58 -18.18 -0.38
N ALA A 97 3.97 -19.11 -1.12
CA ALA A 97 2.86 -19.93 -0.65
C ALA A 97 3.18 -20.77 0.62
N LEU A 98 4.45 -21.02 0.91
CA LEU A 98 4.91 -21.77 2.08
C LEU A 98 5.44 -20.86 3.20
N ASN A 99 5.76 -19.59 2.92
CA ASN A 99 6.29 -18.66 3.91
C ASN A 99 5.31 -17.54 4.31
N GLY A 100 4.14 -17.44 3.65
CA GLY A 100 3.12 -16.42 3.88
C GLY A 100 3.49 -15.03 3.36
N GLY A 101 4.46 -14.93 2.46
CA GLY A 101 5.04 -13.68 1.95
C GLY A 101 4.39 -13.15 0.67
N ASP A 102 3.35 -13.82 0.15
CA ASP A 102 2.62 -13.41 -1.06
C ASP A 102 2.15 -11.96 -0.97
N ALA A 103 1.55 -11.58 0.16
CA ALA A 103 1.07 -10.22 0.38
C ALA A 103 2.21 -9.19 0.39
N ALA A 104 3.34 -9.51 1.03
CA ALA A 104 4.50 -8.62 1.06
C ALA A 104 5.05 -8.37 -0.37
N ILE A 105 5.13 -9.41 -1.20
CA ILE A 105 5.55 -9.26 -2.60
C ILE A 105 4.53 -8.41 -3.38
N LEU A 106 3.24 -8.73 -3.28
CA LEU A 106 2.20 -8.02 -4.01
C LEU A 106 2.13 -6.54 -3.63
N TYR A 107 2.14 -6.20 -2.34
CA TYR A 107 2.16 -4.81 -1.89
C TYR A 107 3.42 -4.07 -2.34
N CYS A 108 4.59 -4.74 -2.27
CA CYS A 108 5.84 -4.16 -2.76
C CYS A 108 5.69 -3.67 -4.20
N PHE A 109 5.22 -4.52 -5.11
CA PHE A 109 5.08 -4.16 -6.53
C PHE A 109 3.88 -3.28 -6.84
N VAL A 110 2.75 -3.44 -6.14
CA VAL A 110 1.59 -2.55 -6.32
C VAL A 110 1.93 -1.13 -5.90
N PHE A 111 2.59 -0.95 -4.76
CA PHE A 111 3.01 0.37 -4.30
C PHE A 111 4.15 0.93 -5.16
N LEU A 112 5.08 0.09 -5.64
CA LEU A 112 6.06 0.51 -6.63
C LEU A 112 5.37 1.03 -7.89
N TYR A 113 4.39 0.29 -8.42
CA TYR A 113 3.62 0.72 -9.57
C TYR A 113 2.92 2.06 -9.31
N ILE A 114 2.26 2.25 -8.17
CA ILE A 114 1.62 3.53 -7.82
C ILE A 114 2.64 4.67 -7.69
N ALA A 115 3.85 4.39 -7.17
CA ALA A 115 4.92 5.38 -7.07
C ALA A 115 5.29 5.94 -8.44
N PHE A 116 5.27 5.12 -9.49
CA PHE A 116 5.59 5.53 -10.87
C PHE A 116 4.37 6.01 -11.66
N ALA A 117 3.24 5.30 -11.61
CA ALA A 117 2.00 5.62 -12.30
C ALA A 117 1.31 6.88 -11.75
N GLY A 118 1.52 7.18 -10.47
CA GLY A 118 0.95 8.35 -9.80
C GLY A 118 -0.38 8.07 -9.08
N PRO A 119 -1.01 9.13 -8.55
CA PRO A 119 -2.10 9.02 -7.57
C PRO A 119 -3.47 8.64 -8.17
N GLY A 120 -3.63 8.75 -9.49
CA GLY A 120 -4.92 8.65 -10.17
C GLY A 120 -5.82 9.90 -9.98
N PRO A 121 -6.89 10.04 -10.78
CA PRO A 121 -7.78 11.19 -10.78
C PRO A 121 -8.61 11.34 -9.50
N TRP A 122 -8.91 10.26 -8.79
CA TRP A 122 -9.64 10.33 -7.51
C TRP A 122 -8.63 10.39 -6.38
N SER A 123 -7.95 11.52 -6.20
CA SER A 123 -6.93 11.71 -5.16
C SER A 123 -6.85 13.16 -4.72
N VAL A 124 -6.40 13.39 -3.48
CA VAL A 124 -6.12 14.75 -2.98
C VAL A 124 -5.00 15.41 -3.79
N ASP A 125 -3.99 14.66 -4.22
CA ASP A 125 -2.92 15.16 -5.10
C ASP A 125 -3.49 15.70 -6.44
N ALA A 126 -4.43 14.99 -7.06
CA ALA A 126 -5.08 15.43 -8.30
C ALA A 126 -5.94 16.68 -8.09
N LEU A 127 -6.66 16.76 -6.95
CA LEU A 127 -7.43 17.96 -6.58
C LEU A 127 -6.51 19.19 -6.41
N ARG A 128 -5.36 19.03 -5.74
CA ARG A 128 -4.35 20.10 -5.58
C ARG A 128 -3.73 20.54 -6.89
N ALA A 129 -3.50 19.62 -7.83
CA ALA A 129 -2.96 19.96 -9.14
C ALA A 129 -3.95 20.77 -9.99
N ARG A 130 -5.26 20.53 -9.85
CA ARG A 130 -6.31 21.27 -10.58
C ARG A 130 -6.46 22.72 -10.13
N GLY A 131 -6.28 23.01 -8.84
CA GLY A 131 -6.39 24.37 -8.29
C GLY A 131 -5.17 25.26 -8.52
N ARG A 132 -4.16 24.79 -9.27
CA ARG A 132 -2.96 25.55 -9.65
C ARG A 132 -3.07 26.21 -11.04
N TYR A 133 -4.22 26.08 -11.69
CA TYR A 133 -4.60 26.67 -12.97
C TYR A 133 -5.99 27.30 -12.85
#